data_AF-A0A4Q3V1P8-F1
#
_entry.id   AF-A0A4Q3V1P8-F1
#
_cell.length_a   1.000
_cell.length_b   1.000
_cell.length_c   1.000
_cell.angle_alpha   90.00
_cell.angle_beta   90.00
_cell.angle_gamma   90.00
#
_symmetry.space_group_name_H-M   'P 1'
#
loop_
_entity.id
_entity.type
_entity.pdbx_description
1 polymer ?
#
loop_
_entity_poly.entity_id
_entity_poly.type
_entity_poly.pdbx_seq_one_letter_code
_entity_poly.pdbx_strand_id
1 'polypeptide(L)'
;MSVKSYAARIFAGLIYKKTQKWANSPVETQQRVFDSLIKKASETRFGKDHEFASITSMEDFARKVPVRDYEQLRTYIDLVVTGAEGVLWPKKPLYFAKTSGTTSGAKYIPITKESMPFHIQAARDAILHYIHETGKSGFVDGKMIFLQGNPDLEEKHGIKFGRLSGIVAHFVPAYLQKNRLPSWETNRIEDWETKVQAIVRETISQDMTVISGIPSWVQMYFE
;
A
#
# COMPACT_ATOMS: atom_id res chain seq x y z
N MET A 1 18.65 -19.58 18.22
CA MET A 1 18.19 -18.53 17.27
C MET A 1 18.48 -19.04 15.87
N SER A 2 17.50 -19.09 14.98
CA SER A 2 17.74 -19.54 13.60
C SER A 2 18.62 -18.55 12.84
N VAL A 3 19.21 -18.98 11.72
CA VAL A 3 19.94 -18.09 10.80
C VAL A 3 19.04 -16.94 10.31
N LYS A 4 17.75 -17.23 10.07
CA LYS A 4 16.76 -16.26 9.62
C LYS A 4 16.46 -15.21 10.68
N SER A 5 16.26 -15.62 11.94
CA SER A 5 16.04 -14.74 13.08
C SER A 5 17.26 -13.86 13.36
N TYR A 6 18.48 -14.41 13.28
CA TYR A 6 19.71 -13.64 13.43
C TYR A 6 19.89 -12.60 12.30
N ALA A 7 19.72 -13.02 11.05
CA ALA A 7 19.78 -12.13 9.89
C ALA A 7 18.72 -11.02 9.96
N ALA A 8 17.50 -11.34 10.42
CA ALA A 8 16.43 -10.37 10.59
C ALA A 8 16.81 -9.25 11.60
N ARG A 9 17.52 -9.58 12.68
CA ARG A 9 18.01 -8.57 13.64
C ARG A 9 19.04 -7.62 13.02
N ILE A 10 19.99 -8.14 12.25
CA ILE A 10 20.96 -7.30 11.53
C ILE A 10 20.23 -6.38 10.55
N PHE A 11 19.32 -6.96 9.76
CA PHE A 11 18.57 -6.20 8.77
C PHE A 11 17.67 -5.13 9.41
N ALA A 12 17.06 -5.44 10.57
CA ALA A 12 16.30 -4.49 11.36
C ALA A 12 17.14 -3.27 11.78
N GLY A 13 18.38 -3.48 12.24
CA GLY A 13 19.30 -2.38 12.55
C GLY A 13 19.62 -1.50 11.34
N LEU A 14 19.80 -2.09 10.15
CA LEU A 14 20.05 -1.33 8.92
C LEU A 14 18.83 -0.49 8.51
N ILE A 15 17.63 -1.08 8.53
CA ILE A 15 16.38 -0.39 8.18
C ILE A 15 16.04 0.69 9.20
N TYR A 16 16.26 0.44 10.49
CA TYR A 16 16.12 1.47 11.53
C TYR A 16 17.03 2.66 11.25
N LYS A 17 18.34 2.44 11.02
CA LYS A 17 19.28 3.53 10.68
C LYS A 17 18.87 4.29 9.42
N LYS A 18 18.41 3.57 8.38
CA LYS A 18 17.88 4.19 7.15
C LYS A 18 16.67 5.07 7.44
N THR A 19 15.79 4.62 8.34
CA THR A 19 14.60 5.36 8.77
C THR A 19 15.00 6.63 9.53
N GLN A 20 15.88 6.49 10.52
CA GLN A 20 16.39 7.60 11.33
C GLN A 20 17.02 8.70 10.47
N LYS A 21 17.71 8.35 9.38
CA LYS A 21 18.33 9.34 8.48
C LYS A 21 17.33 10.36 7.93
N TRP A 22 16.12 9.94 7.57
CA TRP A 22 15.10 10.87 7.08
C TRP A 22 14.17 11.37 8.19
N ALA A 23 13.90 10.54 9.20
CA ALA A 23 13.04 10.90 10.33
C ALA A 23 13.65 12.00 11.22
N ASN A 24 14.98 12.05 11.37
CA ASN A 24 15.69 13.06 12.16
C ASN A 24 15.86 14.40 11.44
N SER A 25 15.46 14.49 10.17
CA SER A 25 15.45 15.74 9.40
C SER A 25 14.12 15.88 8.66
N PRO A 26 12.99 15.96 9.41
CA PRO A 26 11.66 15.82 8.83
C PRO A 26 11.30 16.97 7.89
N VAL A 27 11.68 18.21 8.23
CA VAL A 27 11.41 19.40 7.40
C VAL A 27 12.13 19.30 6.06
N GLU A 28 13.43 19.05 6.07
CA GLU A 28 14.24 18.90 4.86
C GLU A 28 13.76 17.70 4.01
N THR A 29 13.39 16.60 4.67
CA THR A 29 12.86 15.42 3.99
C THR A 29 11.53 15.72 3.29
N GLN A 30 10.60 16.41 3.96
CA GLN A 30 9.33 16.82 3.37
C GLN A 30 9.55 17.80 2.21
N GLN A 31 10.46 18.76 2.35
CA GLN A 31 10.78 19.70 1.27
C GLN A 31 11.31 18.96 0.03
N ARG A 32 12.25 18.02 0.20
CA ARG A 32 12.77 17.21 -0.92
C ARG A 32 11.68 16.37 -1.60
N VAL A 33 10.73 15.84 -0.84
CA VAL A 33 9.59 15.11 -1.39
C VAL A 33 8.68 16.06 -2.17
N PHE A 34 8.33 17.20 -1.58
CA PHE A 34 7.50 18.23 -2.20
C PHE A 34 8.10 18.70 -3.54
N ASP A 35 9.36 19.13 -3.56
CA ASP A 35 10.03 19.62 -4.77
C ASP A 35 10.02 18.56 -5.89
N SER A 36 10.27 17.30 -5.52
CA SER A 36 10.25 16.17 -6.44
C SER A 36 8.85 15.93 -7.02
N LEU A 37 7.80 15.97 -6.19
CA LEU A 37 6.42 15.77 -6.62
C LEU A 37 5.94 16.90 -7.55
N ILE A 38 6.15 18.16 -7.16
CA ILE A 38 5.74 19.33 -7.94
C ILE A 38 6.46 19.35 -9.30
N LYS A 39 7.78 19.18 -9.30
CA LYS A 39 8.56 19.13 -10.54
C LYS A 39 8.12 18.00 -11.45
N LYS A 40 7.85 16.82 -10.90
CA LYS A 40 7.47 15.64 -11.71
C LYS A 40 6.06 15.77 -12.28
N ALA A 41 5.14 16.39 -11.54
CA ALA A 41 3.76 16.55 -11.96
C ALA A 41 3.50 17.82 -12.80
N SER A 42 4.51 18.67 -13.05
CA SER A 42 4.32 19.98 -13.70
C SER A 42 3.64 19.89 -15.07
N GLU A 43 3.96 18.84 -15.84
CA GLU A 43 3.41 18.65 -17.19
C GLU A 43 2.06 17.92 -17.23
N THR A 44 1.57 17.47 -16.09
CA THR A 44 0.24 16.84 -16.01
C THR A 44 -0.85 17.88 -16.19
N ARG A 45 -2.06 17.45 -16.57
CA ARG A 45 -3.22 18.34 -16.65
C ARG A 45 -3.45 19.05 -15.32
N PHE A 46 -3.44 18.31 -14.21
CA PHE A 46 -3.58 18.88 -12.87
C PHE A 46 -2.45 19.87 -12.57
N GLY A 47 -1.20 19.54 -12.92
CA GLY A 47 -0.06 20.44 -12.76
C GLY A 47 -0.19 21.73 -13.55
N LYS A 48 -0.70 21.68 -14.79
CA LYS A 48 -0.93 22.86 -15.63
C LYS A 48 -2.08 23.71 -15.11
N ASP A 49 -3.20 23.09 -14.74
CA ASP A 49 -4.38 23.78 -14.21
C ASP A 49 -4.10 24.52 -12.89
N HIS A 50 -3.03 24.13 -12.17
CA HIS A 50 -2.61 24.75 -10.91
C HIS A 50 -1.21 25.38 -10.99
N GLU A 51 -0.70 25.60 -12.20
CA GLU A 51 0.57 26.28 -12.47
C GLU A 51 1.78 25.76 -11.66
N PHE A 52 1.96 24.44 -11.59
CA PHE A 52 3.04 23.80 -10.84
C PHE A 52 4.43 24.30 -11.23
N ALA A 53 4.64 24.69 -12.50
CA ALA A 53 5.90 25.23 -12.98
C ALA A 53 6.32 26.54 -12.31
N SER A 54 5.38 27.30 -11.74
CA SER A 54 5.64 28.55 -11.03
C SER A 54 5.48 28.42 -9.51
N ILE A 55 5.45 27.20 -8.97
CA ILE A 55 5.47 26.93 -7.53
C ILE A 55 6.92 26.82 -7.07
N THR A 56 7.34 27.74 -6.20
CA THR A 56 8.70 27.76 -5.63
C THR A 56 8.72 27.62 -4.11
N SER A 57 7.57 27.76 -3.47
CA SER A 57 7.41 27.61 -2.02
C SER A 57 6.11 26.90 -1.66
N MET A 58 5.98 26.51 -0.38
CA MET A 58 4.75 25.90 0.14
C MET A 58 3.58 26.91 0.11
N GLU A 59 3.86 28.19 0.31
CA GLU A 59 2.87 29.27 0.22
C GLU A 59 2.34 29.46 -1.20
N ASP A 60 3.20 29.31 -2.22
CA ASP A 60 2.77 29.29 -3.63
C ASP A 60 1.81 28.12 -3.87
N PHE A 61 2.18 26.93 -3.39
CA PHE A 61 1.35 25.74 -3.52
C PHE A 61 0.00 25.89 -2.82
N ALA A 62 -0.02 26.34 -1.57
CA ALA A 62 -1.26 26.51 -0.81
C ALA A 62 -2.22 27.53 -1.46
N ARG A 63 -1.71 28.57 -2.12
CA ARG A 63 -2.53 29.54 -2.86
C ARG A 63 -3.10 28.96 -4.15
N LYS A 64 -2.34 28.12 -4.86
CA LYS A 64 -2.71 27.58 -6.17
C LYS A 64 -3.54 26.31 -6.07
N VAL A 65 -3.27 25.46 -5.08
CA VAL A 65 -3.85 24.13 -4.93
C VAL A 65 -4.76 24.10 -3.70
N PRO A 66 -6.08 24.34 -3.86
CA PRO A 66 -7.00 24.31 -2.73
C PRO A 66 -7.16 22.88 -2.20
N VAL A 67 -7.42 22.77 -0.91
CA VAL A 67 -7.81 21.52 -0.26
C VAL A 67 -9.14 21.06 -0.87
N ARG A 68 -9.21 19.78 -1.27
CA ARG A 68 -10.36 19.20 -1.96
C ARG A 68 -10.75 17.85 -1.37
N ASP A 69 -12.05 17.57 -1.41
CA ASP A 69 -12.56 16.21 -1.24
C ASP A 69 -12.50 15.39 -2.55
N TYR A 70 -12.99 14.16 -2.49
CA TYR A 70 -13.01 13.26 -3.64
C TYR A 70 -13.92 13.77 -4.78
N GLU A 71 -15.09 14.32 -4.44
CA GLU A 71 -16.07 14.74 -5.45
C GLU A 71 -15.55 15.96 -6.21
N GLN A 72 -14.83 16.86 -5.54
CA GLN A 72 -14.14 17.98 -6.18
C GLN A 72 -12.97 17.55 -7.06
N LEU A 73 -12.34 16.40 -6.79
CA LEU A 73 -11.29 15.80 -7.64
C LEU A 73 -11.84 14.88 -8.74
N ARG A 74 -13.14 14.55 -8.69
CA ARG A 74 -13.76 13.52 -9.52
C ARG A 74 -13.63 13.81 -11.01
N THR A 75 -13.69 15.07 -11.42
CA THR A 75 -13.49 15.48 -12.82
C THR A 75 -12.15 15.04 -13.39
N TYR A 76 -11.08 15.05 -12.60
CA TYR A 76 -9.79 14.51 -13.00
C TYR A 76 -9.76 12.98 -12.93
N ILE A 77 -10.34 12.41 -11.88
CA ILE A 77 -10.31 10.96 -11.66
C ILE A 77 -11.08 10.22 -12.75
N ASP A 78 -12.25 10.71 -13.15
CA ASP A 78 -13.09 10.12 -14.20
C ASP A 78 -12.37 10.11 -15.57
N LEU A 79 -11.57 11.14 -15.86
CA LEU A 79 -10.69 11.13 -17.04
C LEU A 79 -9.66 10.01 -16.96
N VAL A 80 -9.02 9.81 -15.80
CA VAL A 80 -8.05 8.71 -15.63
C VAL A 80 -8.72 7.34 -15.70
N VAL A 81 -9.92 7.20 -15.12
CA VAL A 81 -10.73 5.96 -15.15
C VAL A 81 -11.08 5.56 -16.58
N THR A 82 -11.36 6.54 -17.45
CA THR A 82 -11.61 6.32 -18.89
C THR A 82 -10.33 6.15 -19.72
N GLY A 83 -9.16 6.15 -19.08
CA GLY A 83 -7.88 5.85 -19.69
C GLY A 83 -7.07 7.06 -20.14
N ALA A 84 -7.42 8.28 -19.73
CA ALA A 84 -6.59 9.45 -20.01
C ALA A 84 -5.26 9.38 -19.26
N GLU A 85 -4.18 9.77 -19.96
CA GLU A 85 -2.82 9.80 -19.44
C GLU A 85 -2.41 11.18 -18.95
N GLY A 86 -1.51 11.22 -17.96
CA GLY A 86 -0.91 12.49 -17.56
C GLY A 86 -1.90 13.47 -16.93
N VAL A 87 -2.99 12.98 -16.32
CA VAL A 87 -4.01 13.86 -15.72
C VAL A 87 -3.60 14.28 -14.31
N LEU A 88 -3.55 13.34 -13.36
CA LEU A 88 -3.16 13.60 -11.95
C LEU A 88 -1.68 13.31 -11.68
N TRP A 89 -1.09 12.44 -12.48
CA TRP A 89 0.30 12.02 -12.40
C TRP A 89 0.79 11.66 -13.80
N PRO A 90 2.11 11.72 -14.10
CA PRO A 90 2.60 11.29 -15.41
C PRO A 90 2.20 9.86 -15.74
N LYS A 91 1.83 9.61 -17.02
CA LYS A 91 1.37 8.32 -17.54
C LYS A 91 0.05 7.85 -16.90
N LYS A 92 -0.32 6.59 -17.11
CA LYS A 92 -1.45 5.93 -16.42
C LYS A 92 -1.01 5.42 -15.04
N PRO A 93 -1.90 5.39 -14.03
CA PRO A 93 -1.68 4.57 -12.85
C PRO A 93 -1.65 3.09 -13.25
N LEU A 94 -0.98 2.26 -12.46
CA LEU A 94 -1.02 0.81 -12.67
C LEU A 94 -2.35 0.22 -12.21
N TYR A 95 -2.91 0.77 -11.12
CA TYR A 95 -4.13 0.28 -10.52
C TYR A 95 -5.07 1.40 -10.10
N PHE A 96 -6.34 1.04 -9.96
CA PHE A 96 -7.28 1.73 -9.10
C PHE A 96 -7.67 0.86 -7.92
N ALA A 97 -7.36 1.36 -6.72
CA ALA A 97 -7.93 0.81 -5.50
C ALA A 97 -9.39 1.26 -5.39
N LYS A 98 -10.33 0.30 -5.43
CA LYS A 98 -11.74 0.52 -5.15
C LYS A 98 -11.92 0.63 -3.64
N THR A 99 -12.46 1.74 -3.15
CA THR A 99 -12.90 1.84 -1.76
C THR A 99 -14.42 1.65 -1.70
N SER A 100 -14.90 0.98 -0.66
CA SER A 100 -16.34 0.83 -0.40
C SER A 100 -16.87 2.17 0.10
N GLY A 101 -17.14 3.09 -0.82
CA GLY A 101 -17.80 4.36 -0.55
C GLY A 101 -19.32 4.20 -0.58
N THR A 102 -19.97 4.60 0.51
CA THR A 102 -21.43 4.73 0.63
C THR A 102 -21.98 5.88 -0.24
N THR A 103 -23.28 5.82 -0.53
CA THR A 103 -24.18 6.84 -1.13
C THR A 103 -23.83 7.48 -2.49
N SER A 104 -22.57 7.79 -2.83
CA SER A 104 -22.19 8.49 -4.09
C SER A 104 -21.55 7.59 -5.17
N GLY A 105 -21.48 6.28 -4.91
CA GLY A 105 -20.86 5.28 -5.79
C GLY A 105 -19.43 4.89 -5.37
N ALA A 106 -18.82 3.97 -6.11
CA ALA A 106 -17.47 3.50 -5.82
C ALA A 106 -16.44 4.61 -6.07
N LYS A 107 -15.55 4.84 -5.09
CA LYS A 107 -14.39 5.74 -5.26
C LYS A 107 -13.20 4.96 -5.76
N TYR A 108 -12.55 5.50 -6.78
CA TYR A 108 -11.35 4.97 -7.40
C TYR A 108 -10.13 5.81 -7.01
N ILE A 109 -9.20 5.20 -6.28
CA ILE A 109 -7.95 5.83 -5.86
C ILE A 109 -6.81 5.33 -6.74
N PRO A 110 -6.17 6.19 -7.55
CA PRO A 110 -5.10 5.77 -8.46
C PRO A 110 -3.86 5.35 -7.68
N ILE A 111 -3.29 4.19 -8.03
CA ILE A 111 -2.04 3.67 -7.49
C ILE A 111 -1.01 3.64 -8.62
N THR A 112 0.05 4.42 -8.46
CA THR A 112 1.08 4.60 -9.50
C THR A 112 2.14 3.51 -9.42
N LYS A 113 2.95 3.40 -10.49
CA LYS A 113 4.10 2.49 -10.50
C LYS A 113 5.09 2.83 -9.39
N GLU A 114 5.27 4.12 -9.12
CA GLU A 114 6.20 4.63 -8.12
C GLU A 114 5.70 4.47 -6.70
N SER A 115 4.39 4.54 -6.45
CA SER A 115 3.84 4.35 -5.11
C SER A 115 3.83 2.88 -4.67
N MET A 116 3.71 1.95 -5.62
CA MET A 116 3.50 0.54 -5.33
C MET A 116 4.55 -0.09 -4.39
N PRO A 117 5.87 0.13 -4.58
CA PRO A 117 6.89 -0.44 -3.70
C PRO A 117 6.76 0.02 -2.24
N PHE A 118 6.15 1.17 -1.97
CA PHE A 118 6.02 1.69 -0.60
C PHE A 118 5.01 0.89 0.25
N HIS A 119 3.99 0.27 -0.36
CA HIS A 119 3.06 -0.59 0.38
C HIS A 119 3.75 -1.82 0.99
N ILE A 120 4.63 -2.48 0.21
CA ILE A 120 5.40 -3.63 0.67
C ILE A 120 6.50 -3.20 1.65
N GLN A 121 7.19 -2.09 1.36
CA GLN A 121 8.24 -1.56 2.22
C GLN A 121 7.70 -1.15 3.58
N ALA A 122 6.55 -0.47 3.66
CA ALA A 122 5.96 -0.05 4.93
C ALA A 122 5.64 -1.24 5.84
N ALA A 123 5.02 -2.29 5.31
CA ALA A 123 4.69 -3.49 6.09
C ALA A 123 5.96 -4.22 6.58
N ARG A 124 6.96 -4.36 5.70
CA ARG A 124 8.26 -4.95 6.06
C ARG A 124 8.96 -4.11 7.14
N ASP A 125 9.02 -2.81 6.95
CA ASP A 125 9.76 -1.91 7.83
C ASP A 125 9.09 -1.85 9.20
N ALA A 126 7.75 -1.88 9.29
CA ALA A 126 7.04 -1.99 10.58
C ALA A 126 7.47 -3.23 11.39
N ILE A 127 7.55 -4.40 10.75
CA ILE A 127 8.04 -5.64 11.38
C ILE A 127 9.50 -5.49 11.83
N LEU A 128 10.34 -4.89 10.99
CA LEU A 128 11.76 -4.70 11.29
C LEU A 128 11.99 -3.67 12.40
N HIS A 129 11.18 -2.61 12.48
CA HIS A 129 11.21 -1.66 13.59
C HIS A 129 10.84 -2.35 14.91
N TYR A 130 9.83 -3.22 14.91
CA TYR A 130 9.50 -4.04 16.08
C TYR A 130 10.68 -4.94 16.51
N ILE A 131 11.34 -5.61 15.56
CA ILE A 131 12.51 -6.46 15.84
C ILE A 131 13.66 -5.63 16.40
N HIS A 132 13.89 -4.43 15.86
CA HIS A 132 14.93 -3.53 16.34
C HIS A 132 14.65 -3.08 17.77
N GLU A 133 13.44 -2.63 18.04
CA GLU A 133 13.04 -2.07 19.35
C GLU A 133 13.05 -3.15 20.44
N THR A 134 12.52 -4.33 20.15
CA THR A 134 12.31 -5.36 21.18
C THR A 134 13.41 -6.40 21.23
N GLY A 135 14.25 -6.50 20.19
CA GLY A 135 15.19 -7.62 19.97
C GLY A 135 14.52 -8.96 19.67
N LYS A 136 13.18 -9.04 19.72
CA LYS A 136 12.40 -10.26 19.48
C LYS A 136 12.30 -10.49 17.98
N SER A 137 12.85 -11.60 17.52
CA SER A 137 12.83 -12.00 16.10
C SER A 137 12.48 -13.45 15.88
N GLY A 138 12.26 -14.25 16.93
CA GLY A 138 11.93 -15.68 16.79
C GLY A 138 10.65 -15.91 15.99
N PHE A 139 9.71 -14.96 16.02
CA PHE A 139 8.47 -15.05 15.25
C PHE A 139 8.69 -15.10 13.74
N VAL A 140 9.86 -14.69 13.21
CA VAL A 140 10.10 -14.77 11.76
C VAL A 140 10.25 -16.22 11.27
N ASP A 141 10.46 -17.18 12.16
CA ASP A 141 10.65 -18.59 11.80
C ASP A 141 9.34 -19.31 11.49
N GLY A 142 8.24 -18.87 12.09
CA GLY A 142 6.91 -19.40 11.80
C GLY A 142 6.25 -18.80 10.56
N LYS A 143 5.02 -19.22 10.32
CA LYS A 143 4.16 -18.72 9.24
C LYS A 143 3.36 -17.50 9.68
N MET A 144 2.93 -16.72 8.69
CA MET A 144 2.23 -15.46 8.88
C MET A 144 0.83 -15.54 8.25
N ILE A 145 -0.20 -15.17 9.01
CA ILE A 145 -1.55 -14.93 8.49
C ILE A 145 -1.60 -13.50 7.97
N PHE A 146 -2.06 -13.33 6.73
CA PHE A 146 -2.40 -12.01 6.18
C PHE A 146 -3.83 -12.03 5.63
N LEU A 147 -4.78 -11.57 6.43
CA LEU A 147 -6.18 -11.46 6.05
C LEU A 147 -6.35 -10.28 5.09
N GLN A 148 -6.58 -10.59 3.82
CA GLN A 148 -6.70 -9.61 2.73
C GLN A 148 -8.00 -9.76 1.93
N GLY A 149 -8.31 -8.72 1.14
CA GLY A 149 -9.39 -8.78 0.15
C GLY A 149 -9.08 -9.73 -1.00
N ASN A 150 -10.08 -9.98 -1.83
CA ASN A 150 -9.95 -10.80 -3.05
C ASN A 150 -8.85 -10.22 -3.96
N PRO A 151 -7.87 -11.04 -4.39
CA PRO A 151 -6.79 -10.61 -5.27
C PRO A 151 -7.18 -10.53 -6.74
N ASP A 152 -8.39 -10.98 -7.12
CA ASP A 152 -8.87 -10.88 -8.49
C ASP A 152 -9.00 -9.40 -8.90
N LEU A 153 -8.48 -9.12 -10.10
CA LEU A 153 -8.41 -7.78 -10.66
C LEU A 153 -9.19 -7.75 -11.96
N GLU A 154 -9.93 -6.67 -12.15
CA GLU A 154 -10.60 -6.33 -13.41
C GLU A 154 -9.69 -5.38 -14.20
N GLU A 155 -9.55 -5.56 -15.51
CA GLU A 155 -8.73 -4.65 -16.33
C GLU A 155 -9.59 -3.86 -17.32
N LYS A 156 -9.43 -2.53 -17.31
CA LYS A 156 -10.10 -1.61 -18.24
C LYS A 156 -9.12 -0.53 -18.69
N HIS A 157 -9.11 -0.21 -19.97
CA HIS A 157 -8.28 0.86 -20.55
C HIS A 157 -6.75 0.74 -20.23
N GLY A 158 -6.28 -0.49 -19.99
CA GLY A 158 -4.90 -0.79 -19.58
C GLY A 158 -4.58 -0.47 -18.11
N ILE A 159 -5.62 -0.34 -17.27
CA ILE A 159 -5.51 -0.09 -15.82
C ILE A 159 -6.24 -1.21 -15.09
N LYS A 160 -5.64 -1.73 -14.02
CA LYS A 160 -6.22 -2.82 -13.22
C LYS A 160 -7.00 -2.28 -12.02
N PHE A 161 -8.13 -2.87 -11.70
CA PHE A 161 -9.04 -2.40 -10.66
C PHE A 161 -9.25 -3.51 -9.62
N GLY A 162 -9.16 -3.16 -8.34
CA GLY A 162 -9.36 -4.12 -7.26
C GLY A 162 -9.33 -3.46 -5.87
N ARG A 163 -9.46 -4.26 -4.81
CA ARG A 163 -9.24 -3.77 -3.44
C ARG A 163 -7.73 -3.60 -3.22
N LEU A 164 -7.32 -2.57 -2.45
CA LEU A 164 -5.89 -2.29 -2.24
C LEU A 164 -5.12 -3.51 -1.70
N SER A 165 -5.67 -4.22 -0.72
CA SER A 165 -5.03 -5.42 -0.16
C SER A 165 -4.93 -6.58 -1.16
N GLY A 166 -5.89 -6.70 -2.08
CA GLY A 166 -5.83 -7.64 -3.20
C GLY A 166 -4.77 -7.24 -4.24
N ILE A 167 -4.70 -5.96 -4.60
CA ILE A 167 -3.68 -5.41 -5.51
C ILE A 167 -2.27 -5.67 -4.96
N VAL A 168 -2.03 -5.36 -3.69
CA VAL A 168 -0.72 -5.52 -3.04
C VAL A 168 -0.26 -6.98 -3.04
N ALA A 169 -1.18 -7.96 -3.03
CA ALA A 169 -0.84 -9.37 -3.08
C ALA A 169 -0.04 -9.76 -4.34
N HIS A 170 -0.26 -9.07 -5.47
CA HIS A 170 0.49 -9.27 -6.72
C HIS A 170 1.94 -8.77 -6.67
N PHE A 171 2.29 -7.96 -5.66
CA PHE A 171 3.63 -7.38 -5.50
C PHE A 171 4.44 -8.01 -4.37
N VAL A 172 3.86 -8.96 -3.63
CA VAL A 172 4.59 -9.68 -2.58
C VAL A 172 5.65 -10.57 -3.24
N PRO A 173 6.95 -10.36 -2.97
CA PRO A 173 8.01 -11.19 -3.53
C PRO A 173 7.83 -12.68 -3.21
N ALA A 174 8.15 -13.55 -4.17
CA ALA A 174 7.94 -15.01 -4.05
C ALA A 174 8.58 -15.63 -2.79
N TYR A 175 9.73 -15.11 -2.34
CA TYR A 175 10.38 -15.59 -1.12
C TYR A 175 9.58 -15.31 0.16
N LEU A 176 8.74 -14.25 0.17
CA LEU A 176 7.82 -13.94 1.27
C LEU A 176 6.52 -14.75 1.18
N GLN A 177 6.13 -15.20 -0.01
CA GLN A 177 4.89 -15.96 -0.21
C GLN A 177 4.93 -17.33 0.47
N LYS A 178 6.09 -17.99 0.55
CA LYS A 178 6.22 -19.35 1.12
C LYS A 178 5.81 -19.46 2.59
N ASN A 179 5.97 -18.39 3.37
CA ASN A 179 5.63 -18.37 4.79
C ASN A 179 4.30 -17.66 5.06
N ARG A 180 3.54 -17.34 4.01
CA ARG A 180 2.33 -16.53 4.10
C ARG A 180 1.11 -17.38 3.81
N LEU A 181 0.14 -17.32 4.70
CA LEU A 181 -1.20 -17.88 4.55
C LEU A 181 -2.23 -16.75 4.65
N PRO A 182 -3.44 -16.93 4.12
CA PRO A 182 -3.91 -18.10 3.37
C PRO A 182 -3.37 -18.15 1.92
N SER A 183 -3.60 -19.28 1.24
CA SER A 183 -3.27 -19.53 -0.16
C SER A 183 -3.92 -18.52 -1.12
N TRP A 184 -3.50 -18.52 -2.38
CA TRP A 184 -4.09 -17.66 -3.40
C TRP A 184 -5.56 -18.03 -3.61
N GLU A 185 -5.85 -19.33 -3.71
CA GLU A 185 -7.16 -19.93 -3.91
C GLU A 185 -8.12 -19.55 -2.79
N THR A 186 -7.71 -19.72 -1.53
CA THR A 186 -8.52 -19.30 -0.38
C THR A 186 -8.72 -17.79 -0.34
N ASN A 187 -7.74 -17.00 -0.78
CA ASN A 187 -7.89 -15.56 -0.86
C ASN A 187 -8.93 -15.09 -1.89
N ARG A 188 -9.21 -15.90 -2.93
CA ARG A 188 -10.20 -15.60 -3.98
C ARG A 188 -11.64 -15.88 -3.58
N ILE A 189 -11.88 -16.57 -2.46
CA ILE A 189 -13.24 -16.80 -1.95
C ILE A 189 -13.89 -15.45 -1.64
N GLU A 190 -15.07 -15.20 -2.23
CA GLU A 190 -15.80 -13.93 -2.05
C GLU A 190 -16.61 -13.91 -0.77
N ASP A 191 -17.34 -15.00 -0.49
CA ASP A 191 -18.13 -15.13 0.73
C ASP A 191 -17.22 -15.16 1.95
N TRP A 192 -17.42 -14.21 2.85
CA TRP A 192 -16.52 -13.99 3.97
C TRP A 192 -16.54 -15.15 4.98
N GLU A 193 -17.70 -15.69 5.30
CA GLU A 193 -17.82 -16.80 6.25
C GLU A 193 -17.14 -18.06 5.72
N THR A 194 -17.42 -18.42 4.46
CA THR A 194 -16.75 -19.52 3.76
C THR A 194 -15.24 -19.30 3.70
N LYS A 195 -14.81 -18.06 3.43
CA LYS A 195 -13.40 -17.70 3.39
C LYS A 195 -12.73 -17.92 4.74
N VAL A 196 -13.28 -17.39 5.83
CA VAL A 196 -12.70 -17.54 7.18
C VAL A 196 -12.57 -19.03 7.54
N GLN A 197 -13.59 -19.84 7.25
CA GLN A 197 -13.52 -21.29 7.48
C GLN A 197 -12.41 -21.97 6.68
N ALA A 198 -12.21 -21.59 5.42
CA ALA A 198 -11.09 -22.09 4.61
C ALA A 198 -9.73 -21.64 5.16
N ILE A 199 -9.61 -20.39 5.63
CA ILE A 199 -8.39 -19.88 6.26
C ILE A 199 -8.05 -20.70 7.51
N VAL A 200 -9.02 -20.92 8.40
CA VAL A 200 -8.83 -21.72 9.62
C VAL A 200 -8.33 -23.12 9.28
N ARG A 201 -8.89 -23.78 8.26
CA ARG A 201 -8.42 -25.10 7.82
C ARG A 201 -6.97 -25.11 7.36
N GLU A 202 -6.50 -24.04 6.70
CA GLU A 202 -5.10 -23.90 6.28
C GLU A 202 -4.15 -23.58 7.43
N THR A 203 -4.61 -22.86 8.45
CA THR A 203 -3.76 -22.29 9.50
C THR A 203 -3.73 -23.09 10.79
N ILE A 204 -4.78 -23.85 11.13
CA ILE A 204 -4.93 -24.54 12.43
C ILE A 204 -3.81 -25.53 12.73
N SER A 205 -3.25 -26.17 11.70
CA SER A 205 -2.17 -27.16 11.85
C SER A 205 -0.78 -26.58 11.64
N GLN A 206 -0.64 -25.25 11.59
CA GLN A 206 0.59 -24.55 11.24
C GLN A 206 1.11 -23.75 12.44
N ASP A 207 2.43 -23.62 12.54
CA ASP A 207 3.06 -22.74 13.52
C ASP A 207 2.91 -21.27 13.06
N MET A 208 1.77 -20.66 13.43
CA MET A 208 1.46 -19.27 13.10
C MET A 208 2.02 -18.32 14.16
N THR A 209 2.90 -17.43 13.74
CA THR A 209 3.66 -16.53 14.63
C THR A 209 3.39 -15.05 14.38
N VAL A 210 2.70 -14.71 13.29
CA VAL A 210 2.27 -13.35 12.95
C VAL A 210 0.86 -13.39 12.37
N ILE A 211 0.02 -12.45 12.76
CA ILE A 211 -1.26 -12.17 12.10
C ILE A 211 -1.33 -10.70 11.72
N SER A 212 -1.81 -10.42 10.51
CA SER A 212 -2.02 -9.08 10.00
C SER A 212 -3.33 -9.04 9.21
N GLY A 213 -4.08 -7.96 9.35
CA GLY A 213 -5.38 -7.78 8.72
C GLY A 213 -6.10 -6.56 9.28
N ILE A 214 -7.28 -6.28 8.72
CA ILE A 214 -8.20 -5.29 9.31
C ILE A 214 -8.63 -5.84 10.69
N PRO A 215 -8.63 -5.04 11.77
CA PRO A 215 -8.94 -5.52 13.12
C PRO A 215 -10.24 -6.34 13.22
N SER A 216 -11.31 -5.93 12.53
CA SER A 216 -12.57 -6.68 12.50
C SER A 216 -12.44 -8.05 11.85
N TRP A 217 -11.61 -8.20 10.82
CA TRP A 217 -11.35 -9.49 10.19
C TRP A 217 -10.52 -10.41 11.07
N VAL A 218 -9.56 -9.83 11.80
CA VAL A 218 -8.75 -10.56 12.79
C VAL A 218 -9.63 -11.07 13.91
N GLN A 219 -10.55 -10.24 14.43
CA GLN A 219 -11.53 -10.65 15.43
C GLN A 219 -12.36 -11.83 14.92
N MET A 220 -12.98 -11.72 13.74
CA MET A 220 -13.80 -12.79 13.17
C MET A 220 -13.03 -14.09 12.88
N TYR A 221 -11.71 -14.04 12.72
CA TYR A 221 -10.89 -15.24 12.57
C TYR A 221 -10.69 -15.99 13.90
N PHE A 222 -10.77 -15.29 15.03
CA PHE A 222 -10.62 -15.87 16.37
C PHE A 222 -11.95 -16.25 17.04
N GLU A 223 -13.08 -15.81 16.48
CA GLU A 223 -14.44 -16.21 16.86
C GLU A 223 -14.81 -17.55 16.19
#